data_AF-A0A6I1W016-F1
#
_entry.id   AF-A0A6I1W016-F1
#
_cell.length_a   1.000
_cell.length_b   1.000
_cell.length_c   1.000
_cell.angle_alpha   90.00
_cell.angle_beta   90.00
_cell.angle_gamma   90.00
#
_symmetry.space_group_name_H-M   'P 1'
#
loop_
_entity.id
_entity.type
_entity.pdbx_description
1 polymer ?
#
loop_
_entity_poly.entity_id
_entity_poly.type
_entity_poly.pdbx_seq_one_letter_code
_entity_poly.pdbx_strand_id
1 'polypeptide(L)' 'CNADNQRLFSVIAGVSGEEALQHASLLLNCVNTLSYLGAMDDGHETMRWASHYLSEMAKAIIDDVTLGLQDVP' A
#
# COMPACT_ATOMS: atom_id res chain seq x y z
N CYS A 1 -18.65 -2.85 11.25
CA CYS A 1 -18.61 -2.40 9.85
C CYS A 1 -18.37 -3.62 8.98
N ASN A 2 -19.32 -3.96 8.10
CA ASN A 2 -19.29 -5.17 7.28
C ASN A 2 -18.47 -4.92 6.01
N ALA A 3 -17.16 -4.74 6.17
CA ALA A 3 -16.24 -4.37 5.09
C ALA A 3 -15.28 -5.51 4.74
N ASP A 4 -15.69 -6.78 4.89
CA ASP A 4 -14.79 -7.94 4.79
C ASP A 4 -14.17 -8.14 3.39
N ASN A 5 -14.48 -7.30 2.39
CA ASN A 5 -13.82 -7.40 1.08
C ASN A 5 -13.86 -6.13 0.20
N GLN A 6 -14.08 -4.94 0.78
CA GLN A 6 -14.11 -3.70 0.00
C GLN A 6 -12.70 -3.10 -0.12
N ARG A 7 -12.18 -2.99 -1.35
CA ARG A 7 -10.90 -2.29 -1.60
C ARG A 7 -11.03 -0.81 -1.20
N LEU A 8 -10.18 -0.37 -0.27
CA LEU A 8 -10.11 1.02 0.18
C LEU A 8 -9.29 1.90 -0.78
N PHE A 9 -8.34 1.30 -1.49
CA PHE A 9 -7.44 1.98 -2.44
C PHE A 9 -7.46 1.27 -3.79
N SER A 10 -7.22 2.02 -4.86
CA SER A 10 -7.08 1.52 -6.23
C SER A 10 -6.20 2.45 -7.07
N VAL A 11 -5.55 1.91 -8.09
CA VAL A 11 -4.76 2.66 -9.07
C VAL A 11 -5.68 3.30 -10.10
N ILE A 12 -5.38 4.54 -10.50
CA ILE A 12 -6.09 5.21 -11.58
C ILE A 12 -5.60 4.65 -12.92
N ALA A 13 -6.53 4.29 -13.80
CA ALA A 13 -6.21 3.82 -15.14
C ALA A 13 -5.36 4.85 -15.91
N GLY A 14 -4.38 4.38 -16.67
CA GLY A 14 -3.49 5.21 -17.48
C GLY A 14 -2.11 5.50 -16.86
N VAL A 15 -1.86 5.06 -15.62
CA VAL A 15 -0.50 4.99 -15.05
C VAL A 15 0.16 3.71 -15.54
N SER A 16 1.42 3.77 -15.98
CA SER A 16 2.16 2.57 -16.39
C SER A 16 2.40 1.65 -15.19
N GLY A 17 2.49 0.34 -15.42
CA GLY A 17 2.77 -0.63 -14.35
C GLY A 17 4.11 -0.35 -13.64
N GLU A 18 5.10 0.15 -14.37
CA GLU A 18 6.40 0.55 -13.82
C GLU A 18 6.27 1.74 -12.85
N GLU A 19 5.61 2.82 -13.27
CA GLU A 19 5.39 3.99 -12.41
C GLU A 19 4.55 3.62 -11.18
N ALA A 20 3.53 2.79 -11.36
CA ALA A 20 2.72 2.29 -10.25
C ALA A 20 3.59 1.52 -9.24
N LEU A 21 4.44 0.59 -9.68
CA LEU A 21 5.35 -0.15 -8.80
C LEU A 21 6.42 0.75 -8.16
N GLN A 22 6.86 1.81 -8.84
CA GLN A 22 7.73 2.84 -8.25
C GLN A 22 7.04 3.51 -7.05
N HIS A 23 5.76 3.89 -7.19
CA HIS A 23 4.97 4.44 -6.09
C HIS A 23 4.77 3.44 -4.94
N ALA A 24 4.48 2.16 -5.26
CA ALA A 24 4.39 1.11 -4.25
C ALA A 24 5.71 0.96 -3.46
N SER A 25 6.86 1.04 -4.15
CA SER A 25 8.18 0.95 -3.52
C SER A 25 8.45 2.11 -2.55
N LEU A 26 8.07 3.33 -2.93
CA LEU A 26 8.17 4.50 -2.06
C LEU A 26 7.28 4.35 -0.81
N LEU A 27 6.05 3.87 -0.98
CA LEU A 27 5.14 3.60 0.13
C LEU A 27 5.70 2.53 1.07
N LEU A 28 6.24 1.43 0.54
CA LEU A 28 6.83 0.36 1.34
C LEU A 28 8.09 0.82 2.09
N ASN A 29 8.87 1.74 1.53
CA ASN A 29 9.99 2.35 2.25
C ASN A 29 9.51 3.19 3.46
N CYS A 30 8.43 3.94 3.30
CA CYS A 30 7.78 4.67 4.40
C CYS A 30 7.22 3.70 5.45
N VAL A 31 6.55 2.62 5.02
CA VAL A 31 6.05 1.55 5.89
C VAL A 31 7.17 0.96 6.73
N ASN A 32 8.33 0.66 6.14
CA ASN A 32 9.47 0.11 6.87
C ASN A 32 9.93 1.07 7.98
N THR A 33 10.06 2.35 7.64
CA THR A 33 10.47 3.40 8.60
C THR A 33 9.45 3.57 9.73
N LEU A 34 8.17 3.67 9.40
CA LEU A 34 7.09 3.88 10.37
C LEU A 34 6.85 2.65 11.24
N SER A 35 7.03 1.44 10.70
CA SER A 35 6.94 0.20 11.47
C SER A 35 8.04 0.12 12.50
N TYR A 36 9.28 0.49 12.12
CA TYR A 36 10.40 0.56 13.05
C TYR A 36 10.14 1.57 14.18
N LEU A 37 9.70 2.79 13.85
CA LEU A 37 9.41 3.82 14.84
C LEU A 37 8.20 3.48 15.72
N GLY A 38 7.15 2.88 15.13
CA GLY A 38 5.92 2.48 15.81
C GLY A 38 6.05 1.23 16.70
N ALA A 39 7.17 0.52 16.59
CA ALA A 39 7.53 -0.60 17.46
C ALA A 39 8.25 -0.15 18.75
N MET A 40 8.68 1.11 18.83
CA MET A 40 9.25 1.68 20.06
C MET A 40 8.12 1.94 21.06
N ASP A 41 8.35 1.64 22.34
CA ASP A 41 7.34 1.58 23.44
C ASP A 41 6.77 2.96 23.86
N ASP A 42 7.08 4.01 23.10
CA ASP A 42 6.92 5.41 23.49
C ASP A 42 5.59 6.04 23.02
N GLY A 43 4.54 5.23 22.81
CA GLY A 43 3.21 5.76 22.45
C GLY A 43 3.04 6.19 20.99
N HIS A 44 3.87 5.67 20.07
CA HIS A 44 3.79 5.94 18.63
C HIS A 44 2.66 5.19 17.90
N GLU A 45 1.47 5.09 18.50
CA GLU A 45 0.30 4.40 17.91
C GLU A 45 -0.06 5.00 16.54
N THR A 46 0.02 6.31 16.39
CA THR A 46 -0.22 7.02 15.12
C THR A 46 0.73 6.54 14.00
N MET A 47 1.98 6.22 14.32
CA MET A 47 2.93 5.70 13.33
C MET A 47 2.58 4.27 12.91
N ARG A 48 2.08 3.46 13.85
CA ARG A 48 1.59 2.12 13.59
C ARG A 48 0.37 2.14 12.66
N TRP A 49 -0.57 3.04 12.91
CA TRP A 49 -1.73 3.26 12.02
C TRP A 49 -1.33 3.82 10.66
N ALA A 50 -0.41 4.79 10.60
CA ALA A 50 0.10 5.30 9.34
C ALA A 50 0.77 4.20 8.50
N SER A 51 1.63 3.38 9.13
CA SER A 51 2.25 2.22 8.49
C SER A 51 1.20 1.25 7.93
N HIS A 52 0.15 0.96 8.71
CA HIS A 52 -0.93 0.09 8.28
C HIS A 52 -1.66 0.63 7.03
N TYR A 53 -2.07 1.90 7.04
CA TYR A 53 -2.75 2.49 5.88
C TYR A 53 -1.87 2.55 4.63
N LEU A 54 -0.59 2.89 4.78
CA LEU A 54 0.35 2.92 3.66
C LEU A 54 0.62 1.51 3.10
N SER A 55 0.60 0.48 3.94
CA SER A 55 0.69 -0.93 3.51
C SER A 55 -0.51 -1.32 2.64
N GLU A 56 -1.72 -0.95 3.03
CA GLU A 56 -2.94 -1.23 2.26
C GLU A 56 -2.95 -0.48 0.91
N MET A 57 -2.41 0.75 0.86
CA MET A 57 -2.22 1.48 -0.40
C MET A 57 -1.22 0.77 -1.31
N ALA A 58 -0.06 0.38 -0.79
CA ALA A 58 0.97 -0.31 -1.57
C ALA A 58 0.45 -1.66 -2.10
N LYS A 59 -0.30 -2.40 -1.27
CA LYS A 59 -0.96 -3.64 -1.68
C LYS A 59 -1.94 -3.43 -2.82
N ALA A 60 -2.82 -2.43 -2.72
CA ALA A 60 -3.77 -2.13 -3.79
C ALA A 60 -3.06 -1.82 -5.12
N ILE A 61 -1.92 -1.12 -5.08
CA ILE A 61 -1.12 -0.85 -6.27
C ILE A 61 -0.57 -2.15 -6.88
N ILE A 62 0.02 -3.01 -6.06
CA ILE A 62 0.59 -4.29 -6.52
C ILE A 62 -0.51 -5.19 -7.08
N ASP A 63 -1.66 -5.27 -6.40
CA ASP A 63 -2.81 -6.06 -6.84
C ASP A 63 -3.33 -5.56 -8.20
N ASP A 64 -3.51 -4.25 -8.38
CA ASP A 64 -4.00 -3.68 -9.64
C ASP A 64 -3.01 -3.86 -10.80
N VAL A 65 -1.71 -3.70 -10.56
CA VAL A 65 -0.68 -3.97 -11.58
C VAL A 65 -0.67 -5.46 -11.94
N THR A 66 -0.77 -6.34 -10.95
CA THR A 66 -0.77 -7.80 -11.17
C THR A 66 -2.00 -8.24 -11.95
N LEU A 67 -3.18 -7.70 -11.63
CA LEU A 67 -4.41 -7.94 -12.39
C LEU A 67 -4.28 -7.44 -13.82
N GLY A 68 -3.70 -6.26 -14.03
CA GLY A 68 -3.44 -5.73 -15.37
C GLY A 68 -2.48 -6.59 -16.21
N LEU A 69 -1.51 -7.26 -15.57
CA LEU A 69 -0.63 -8.23 -16.24
C LEU A 69 -1.33 -9.55 -16.60
N GLN A 70 -2.34 -9.96 -15.82
CA GLN A 70 -3.13 -11.17 -16.09
C GLN A 70 -4.13 -10.98 -17.24
N ASP A 71 -4.47 -9.74 -17.59
CA ASP A 71 -5.38 -9.38 -18.68
C ASP A 71 -4.65 -9.24 -20.04
N VAL A 72 -3.35 -9.57 -20.08
CA VAL A 72 -2.56 -9.64 -21.33
C VAL A 72 -2.78 -11.03 -21.97
N PRO A 73 -3.39 -11.12 -23.16
CA PRO A 73 -3.68 -12.39 -23.84
C PRO A 73 -2.44 -13.11 -24.38
#